data_AF-A0A7C1XE47-F1
#
_entry.id   AF-A0A7C1XE47-F1
#
_cell.length_a   1.000
_cell.length_b   1.000
_cell.length_c   1.000
_cell.angle_alpha   90.00
_cell.angle_beta   90.00
_cell.angle_gamma   90.00
#
_symmetry.space_group_name_H-M   'P 1'
#
loop_
_entity.id
_entity.type
_entity.pdbx_description
1 polymer ?
#
loop_
_entity_poly.entity_id
_entity_poly.type
_entity_poly.pdbx_seq_one_letter_code
_entity_poly.pdbx_strand_id
1 'polypeptide(L)'
;MKQRLKQLGQGMTEYIIIVALIAIAAIAVYSLFGKTIKNQVAGVAQELSGSDGSSAVGAAQGAAQEAEGAAGQETDLGNYTEN
;
A
#
# COMPACT_ATOMS: atom_id res chain seq x y z
N MET A 1 31.26 29.84 29.27
CA MET A 1 30.23 30.05 28.22
C MET A 1 30.36 28.93 27.19
N LYS A 2 29.36 28.06 27.07
CA LYS A 2 29.35 26.96 26.08
C LYS A 2 29.03 27.56 24.71
N GLN A 3 30.03 27.72 23.85
CA GLN A 3 29.80 28.15 22.46
C GLN A 3 29.03 27.03 21.75
N ARG A 4 27.75 27.27 21.45
CA ARG A 4 27.01 26.40 20.52
C ARG A 4 27.53 26.72 19.12
N LEU A 5 28.13 25.72 18.49
CA LEU A 5 28.54 25.77 17.08
C LEU A 5 27.30 26.14 16.25
N LYS A 6 27.30 27.36 15.68
CA LYS A 6 26.29 27.77 14.71
C LYS A 6 26.49 26.91 13.47
N GLN A 7 25.53 26.05 13.18
CA GLN A 7 25.43 25.28 11.95
C GLN A 7 25.26 26.23 10.74
N LEU A 8 26.38 26.66 10.18
CA LEU A 8 26.41 27.44 8.95
C LEU A 8 26.49 26.44 7.78
N GLY A 9 25.33 26.02 7.28
CA GLY A 9 25.21 25.15 6.10
C GLY A 9 24.48 23.82 6.31
N GLN A 10 24.18 23.45 7.57
CA GLN A 10 23.55 22.16 7.87
C GLN A 10 22.06 22.12 7.45
N GLY A 11 21.34 23.25 7.53
CA GLY A 11 19.91 23.28 7.20
C GLY A 11 19.60 22.97 5.73
N MET A 12 20.18 23.70 4.77
CA MET A 12 19.68 23.63 3.38
C MET A 12 19.92 22.28 2.70
N THR A 13 21.11 21.68 2.86
CA THR A 13 21.40 20.37 2.23
C THR A 13 20.60 19.25 2.89
N GLU A 14 20.42 19.28 4.21
CA GLU A 14 19.60 18.28 4.91
C GLU A 14 18.12 18.39 4.53
N TYR A 15 17.59 19.61 4.41
CA TYR A 15 16.24 19.82 3.91
C TYR A 15 16.08 19.28 2.49
N ILE A 16 17.04 19.52 1.59
CA ILE A 16 17.01 18.99 0.22
C ILE A 16 16.99 17.46 0.24
N ILE A 17 17.82 16.82 1.07
CA ILE A 17 17.87 15.36 1.18
C ILE A 17 16.52 14.81 1.70
N ILE A 18 15.98 15.40 2.77
CA ILE A 18 14.70 14.96 3.35
C ILE A 18 13.55 15.13 2.33
N VAL A 19 13.50 16.26 1.63
CA VAL A 19 12.48 16.52 0.59
C VAL A 19 12.60 15.51 -0.55
N ALA A 20 13.83 15.20 -1.00
CA ALA A 20 14.04 14.20 -2.05
C ALA A 20 13.55 12.81 -1.62
N LEU A 21 13.80 12.40 -0.37
CA LEU A 21 13.32 11.12 0.17
C LEU A 21 11.79 11.07 0.26
N ILE A 22 11.14 12.15 0.72
CA ILE A 22 9.68 12.25 0.76
C ILE A 22 9.09 12.17 -0.65
N ALA A 23 9.69 12.83 -1.64
CA ALA A 23 9.22 12.80 -3.02
C ALA A 23 9.27 11.37 -3.62
N ILE A 24 10.35 10.64 -3.39
CA ILE A 24 10.50 9.24 -3.83
C ILE A 24 9.44 8.36 -3.17
N ALA A 25 9.25 8.48 -1.85
CA ALA A 25 8.23 7.72 -1.12
C ALA A 25 6.82 8.06 -1.61
N ALA A 26 6.54 9.34 -1.89
CA ALA A 26 5.26 9.80 -2.40
C ALA A 26 4.95 9.19 -3.77
N ILE A 27 5.91 9.12 -4.69
CA ILE A 27 5.72 8.46 -6.01
C ILE A 27 5.29 6.99 -5.82
N ALA A 28 5.95 6.27 -4.91
CA ALA A 28 5.61 4.87 -4.63
C ALA A 28 4.18 4.74 -4.06
N VAL A 29 3.83 5.54 -3.06
CA VAL A 29 2.48 5.55 -2.47
C VAL A 29 1.43 5.94 -3.49
N TYR A 30 1.63 7.01 -4.27
CA TYR A 30 0.68 7.42 -5.31
C TYR A 30 0.50 6.36 -6.40
N SER A 31 1.55 5.61 -6.74
CA SER A 31 1.44 4.52 -7.72
C SER A 31 0.61 3.34 -7.20
N LEU A 32 0.78 2.95 -5.93
CA LEU A 32 0.07 1.84 -5.30
C LEU A 32 -1.37 2.23 -4.93
N PHE A 33 -1.52 3.40 -4.32
CA PHE A 33 -2.81 3.93 -3.90
C PHE A 33 -3.65 4.37 -5.10
N GLY A 34 -3.01 4.93 -6.14
CA GLY A 34 -3.67 5.27 -7.40
C GLY A 34 -4.26 4.07 -8.13
N LYS A 35 -3.54 2.93 -8.14
CA LYS A 35 -4.10 1.65 -8.65
C LYS A 35 -5.30 1.20 -7.83
N THR A 36 -5.21 1.27 -6.51
CA THR A 36 -6.27 0.85 -5.59
C THR A 36 -7.53 1.70 -5.74
N ILE A 37 -7.38 3.04 -5.72
CA ILE A 37 -8.48 3.98 -5.95
C ILE A 37 -9.07 3.77 -7.34
N LYS A 38 -8.24 3.62 -8.38
CA LYS A 38 -8.73 3.37 -9.74
C LYS A 38 -9.56 2.09 -9.82
N ASN A 39 -9.13 1.01 -9.18
CA ASN A 39 -9.86 -0.26 -9.17
C ASN A 39 -11.20 -0.13 -8.41
N GLN A 40 -11.21 0.56 -7.27
CA GLN A 40 -12.44 0.80 -6.51
C GLN A 40 -13.42 1.71 -7.29
N VAL A 41 -12.92 2.80 -7.87
CA VAL A 41 -13.72 3.70 -8.72
C VAL A 41 -14.21 2.97 -9.96
N ALA A 42 -13.42 2.09 -10.56
CA ALA A 42 -13.87 1.25 -11.67
C ALA A 42 -14.98 0.29 -11.24
N GLY A 43 -14.90 -0.34 -10.06
CA GLY A 43 -15.97 -1.17 -9.51
C GLY A 43 -17.26 -0.40 -9.28
N VAL A 44 -17.17 0.78 -8.65
CA VAL A 44 -18.32 1.67 -8.42
C VAL A 44 -18.88 2.21 -9.74
N ALA A 45 -18.02 2.56 -10.71
CA ALA A 45 -18.44 3.01 -12.03
C ALA A 45 -19.12 1.88 -12.83
N GLN A 46 -18.63 0.65 -12.70
CA GLN A 46 -19.25 -0.53 -13.30
C GLN A 46 -20.66 -0.75 -12.73
N GLU A 47 -20.79 -0.70 -11.41
CA GLU A 47 -22.05 -0.81 -10.68
C GLU A 47 -23.03 0.34 -11.03
N LEU A 48 -22.53 1.58 -11.11
CA LEU A 48 -23.31 2.76 -11.51
C LEU A 48 -23.71 2.72 -13.00
N SER A 49 -22.88 2.14 -13.86
CA SER A 49 -23.18 1.97 -15.29
C SER A 49 -24.20 0.86 -15.57
N GLY A 50 -24.65 0.14 -14.55
CA GLY A 50 -25.63 -0.95 -14.68
C GLY A 50 -25.06 -2.22 -15.31
N SER A 51 -23.73 -2.33 -15.48
CA SER A 51 -23.08 -3.59 -15.83
C SER A 51 -22.96 -4.44 -14.57
N ASP A 52 -23.82 -5.44 -14.50
CA ASP A 52 -24.00 -6.42 -13.43
C ASP A 52 -22.71 -6.69 -12.62
N GLY A 53 -22.63 -6.09 -11.43
CA GLY A 53 -21.52 -6.22 -10.47
C GLY A 53 -21.32 -7.65 -9.95
N SER A 54 -22.20 -8.59 -10.36
CA SER A 54 -22.13 -10.02 -10.10
C SER A 54 -20.74 -10.62 -10.38
N SER A 55 -20.05 -10.19 -11.44
CA SER A 55 -18.68 -10.67 -11.71
C SER A 55 -17.66 -10.17 -10.67
N ALA A 56 -17.80 -8.92 -10.20
CA ALA A 56 -16.94 -8.35 -9.16
C ALA A 56 -17.26 -8.95 -7.78
N VAL A 57 -18.54 -9.21 -7.50
CA VAL A 57 -19.00 -9.91 -6.28
C VAL A 57 -18.47 -11.35 -6.25
N GLY A 58 -18.53 -12.08 -7.37
CA GLY A 58 -17.97 -13.43 -7.47
C GLY A 58 -16.46 -13.46 -7.28
N ALA A 59 -15.73 -12.51 -7.86
CA ALA A 59 -14.29 -12.37 -7.65
C ALA A 59 -13.94 -12.01 -6.19
N ALA A 60 -14.74 -11.15 -5.55
CA ALA A 60 -14.57 -10.80 -4.14
C ALA A 60 -14.86 -11.99 -3.21
N GLN A 61 -15.87 -12.81 -3.51
CA GLN A 61 -16.15 -14.06 -2.79
C GLN A 61 -15.03 -15.09 -2.94
N GLY A 62 -14.49 -15.27 -4.15
CA GLY A 62 -13.36 -16.17 -4.38
C GLY A 62 -12.12 -15.74 -3.59
N ALA A 63 -11.78 -14.44 -3.62
CA ALA A 63 -10.66 -13.91 -2.84
C ALA A 63 -10.87 -14.04 -1.32
N ALA A 64 -12.10 -13.87 -0.84
CA ALA A 64 -12.43 -14.07 0.57
C ALA A 64 -12.28 -15.55 0.99
N GLN A 65 -12.71 -16.49 0.15
CA GLN A 65 -12.55 -17.93 0.40
C GLN A 65 -11.08 -18.37 0.37
N GLU A 66 -10.28 -17.84 -0.55
CA GLU A 66 -8.83 -18.07 -0.58
C GLU A 66 -8.14 -17.51 0.66
N ALA A 67 -8.54 -16.32 1.11
CA ALA A 67 -8.02 -15.72 2.34
C ALA A 67 -8.44 -16.49 3.60
N GLU A 68 -9.68 -17.00 3.67
CA GLU A 68 -10.14 -17.89 4.74
C GLU A 68 -9.39 -19.22 4.74
N GLY A 69 -9.15 -19.82 3.57
CA GLY A 69 -8.34 -21.02 3.43
C GLY A 69 -6.88 -20.82 3.82
N ALA A 70 -6.30 -19.66 3.49
CA ALA A 70 -4.96 -19.28 3.92
C ALA A 70 -4.88 -18.96 5.42
N ALA A 71 -5.93 -18.38 6.00
CA ALA A 71 -6.02 -18.10 7.43
C ALA A 71 -6.29 -19.36 8.28
N GLY A 72 -6.99 -20.35 7.72
CA GLY A 72 -7.17 -21.67 8.34
C GLY A 72 -5.92 -22.55 8.29
N GLN A 73 -4.93 -22.21 7.45
CA GLN A 73 -3.59 -22.74 7.54
C GLN A 73 -2.80 -21.97 8.60
N GLU A 74 -3.10 -22.29 9.86
CA GLU A 74 -2.31 -21.84 11.01
C GLU A 74 -0.85 -22.26 10.77
N THR A 75 -0.04 -21.30 10.33
CA THR A 75 1.38 -21.52 10.03
C THR A 75 2.14 -21.41 11.33
N ASP A 76 1.98 -22.42 12.17
CA ASP A 76 2.82 -22.60 13.34
C ASP A 76 4.17 -23.18 12.94
N LEU A 77 5.17 -22.98 13.80
CA LEU A 77 6.55 -23.47 13.58
C LEU A 77 6.63 -24.99 13.35
N GLY A 78 5.57 -25.74 13.67
CA GLY A 78 5.44 -27.18 13.38
C GLY A 78 5.08 -27.53 11.93
N ASN A 79 4.44 -26.62 11.17
CA ASN A 79 3.97 -26.86 9.80
C ASN A 79 4.92 -26.28 8.71
N TYR A 80 6.04 -25.66 9.11
CA TYR A 80 7.00 -25.05 8.19
C TYR A 80 7.93 -26.06 7.47
N THR A 81 7.88 -27.35 7.85
CA THR A 81 8.87 -28.35 7.37
C THR A 81 8.37 -29.21 6.21
N GLU A 82 7.14 -29.02 5.72
CA GLU A 82 6.57 -29.79 4.60
C GLU A 82 6.28 -28.94 3.35
N ASN A 83 7.21 -28.08 2.95
CA ASN A 83 7.28 -27.56 1.57
C ASN A 83 8.66 -27.78 0.96
#